data_AF-A0A957SXF3-F1
#
_entry.id   AF-A0A957SXF3-F1
#
_cell.length_a   1.000
_cell.length_b   1.000
_cell.length_c   1.000
_cell.angle_alpha   90.00
_cell.angle_beta   90.00
_cell.angle_gamma   90.00
#
_symmetry.space_group_name_H-M   'P 1'
#
loop_
_entity.id
_entity.type
_entity.pdbx_description
1 polymer ?
#
loop_
_entity_poly.entity_id
_entity_poly.type
_entity_poly.pdbx_seq_one_letter_code
_entity_poly.pdbx_strand_id
1 'polypeptide(L)' 'MAEQARLIKKYPNRRLYDTRTSSYITLADVKELVLANDDFQVVDAKTG' A
#
# COMPACT_ATOMS: atom_id res chain seq x y z
N MET A 1 -3.23 -18.87 -9.57
CA MET A 1 -3.11 -17.46 -10.00
C MET A 1 -2.53 -16.74 -8.81
N ALA A 2 -1.30 -16.24 -8.90
CA ALA A 2 -0.65 -15.59 -7.76
C ALA A 2 -1.41 -14.31 -7.43
N GLU A 3 -2.03 -14.27 -6.25
CA GLU A 3 -2.66 -13.08 -5.70
C GLU A 3 -1.54 -12.04 -5.56
N GLN A 4 -1.51 -11.06 -6.47
CA GLN A 4 -0.45 -10.06 -6.46
C GLN A 4 -0.64 -9.23 -5.19
N ALA A 5 0.27 -9.41 -4.23
CA ALA A 5 0.30 -8.65 -2.99
C ALA A 5 0.12 -7.16 -3.31
N ARG A 6 -0.80 -6.51 -2.59
CA ARG A 6 -1.22 -5.15 -2.83
C ARG A 6 -0.04 -4.19 -2.69
N LEU A 7 0.31 -3.48 -3.76
CA LEU A 7 1.49 -2.60 -3.73
C LEU A 7 1.10 -1.20 -3.24
N ILE A 8 1.68 -0.79 -2.12
CA ILE A 8 1.53 0.55 -1.56
C ILE A 8 2.84 1.31 -1.80
N LYS A 9 2.77 2.35 -2.63
CA LYS A 9 3.89 3.26 -2.89
C LYS A 9 3.97 4.32 -1.81
N LYS A 10 5.09 4.38 -1.10
CA LYS A 10 5.44 5.41 -0.12
C LYS A 10 6.23 6.51 -0.79
N TYR A 11 5.73 7.73 -0.72
CA TYR A 11 6.40 8.91 -1.25
C TYR A 11 7.16 9.67 -0.15
N PRO A 12 8.20 10.47 -0.50
CA PRO A 12 8.99 11.22 0.47
C PRO A 12 8.19 12.18 1.36
N ASN A 13 7.04 12.66 0.87
CA ASN A 13 6.10 13.50 1.61
C ASN A 13 5.19 12.70 2.57
N ARG A 14 5.58 11.46 2.91
CA ARG A 14 4.84 10.48 3.75
C ARG A 14 3.48 10.06 3.18
N ARG A 15 3.14 10.45 1.95
CA ARG A 15 1.91 9.98 1.28
C ARG A 15 2.05 8.51 0.92
N LEU A 16 0.99 7.76 1.17
CA LEU A 16 0.84 6.37 0.77
C LEU A 16 -0.15 6.31 -0.38
N TYR A 17 0.22 5.59 -1.43
CA TYR A 17 -0.61 5.40 -2.61
C TYR A 17 -0.78 3.92 -2.89
N ASP A 18 -2.01 3.45 -2.91
CA ASP A 18 -2.33 2.07 -3.24
C ASP A 18 -2.47 1.94 -4.76
N THR A 19 -1.67 1.08 -5.38
CA THR A 19 -1.75 0.84 -6.82
C THR A 19 -2.93 -0.04 -7.21
N ARG A 20 -3.53 -0.78 -6.26
CA ARG A 20 -4.70 -1.64 -6.51
C ARG A 20 -5.97 -0.80 -6.69
N THR A 21 -6.19 0.18 -5.81
CA THR A 21 -7.33 1.11 -5.90
C THR A 21 -7.01 2.39 -6.64
N SER A 22 -5.74 2.61 -7.01
CA SER A 22 -5.26 3.85 -7.62
C SER A 22 -5.66 5.09 -6.81
N SER A 23 -5.51 5.00 -5.48
CA SER A 23 -5.94 6.04 -4.56
C SER A 23 -4.94 6.28 -3.45
N TYR A 24 -4.98 7.47 -2.88
CA TYR A 24 -4.28 7.74 -1.63
C TYR A 24 -4.98 7.01 -0.48
N ILE A 25 -4.17 6.45 0.40
CA ILE A 25 -4.66 5.77 1.60
C ILE A 25 -4.01 6.39 2.83
N THR A 26 -4.70 6.26 3.96
CA THR A 26 -4.24 6.72 5.26
C THR A 26 -3.62 5.57 6.06
N LEU A 27 -3.00 5.89 7.20
CA LEU A 27 -2.53 4.87 8.13
C LEU A 27 -3.68 4.06 8.76
N ALA A 28 -4.89 4.64 8.83
CA ALA A 28 -6.07 3.91 9.31
C ALA A 28 -6.44 2.79 8.32
N ASP A 29 -6.46 3.10 7.03
CA ASP A 29 -6.70 2.11 5.98
C ASP A 29 -5.64 0.99 6.02
N VAL A 30 -4.36 1.34 6.17
CA VAL A 30 -3.28 0.35 6.31
C VAL A 30 -3.49 -0.54 7.53
N LYS A 31 -3.96 0.01 8.66
CA LYS A 31 -4.27 -0.78 9.85
C LYS A 31 -5.41 -1.76 9.57
N GLU A 32 -6.44 -1.35 8.85
CA GLU A 32 -7.53 -2.25 8.45
C GLU A 32 -7.02 -3.39 7.56
N LEU A 33 -6.09 -3.12 6.63
CA LEU A 33 -5.46 -4.17 5.82
C LEU A 33 -4.71 -5.20 6.67
N VAL A 34 -3.95 -4.74 7.67
CA VAL A 34 -3.25 -5.62 8.61
C VAL A 34 -4.24 -6.46 9.41
N LEU A 35 -5.32 -5.85 9.91
CA LEU A 35 -6.36 -6.56 10.67
C LEU A 35 -7.13 -7.57 9.82
N ALA A 36 -7.34 -7.24 8.54
CA ALA A 36 -7.97 -8.10 7.55
C ALA A 36 -7.07 -9.26 7.08
N ASN A 37 -5.79 -9.31 7.51
CA ASN A 37 -4.78 -10.23 6.99
C ASN A 37 -4.66 -10.15 5.45
N ASP A 38 -4.85 -8.95 4.88
CA ASP A 38 -4.72 -8.71 3.44
C ASP A 38 -3.21 -8.60 3.12
N ASP A 39 -2.71 -9.34 2.12
CA ASP A 39 -1.29 -9.31 1.75
C ASP A 39 -0.95 -8.01 1.00
N PHE A 40 -0.06 -7.20 1.57
CA PHE A 40 0.41 -5.96 0.95
C PHE A 40 1.91 -5.73 1.14
N GLN A 41 2.51 -5.01 0.21
CA GLN A 41 3.91 -4.61 0.23
C GLN A 41 4.02 -3.10 0.13
N VAL A 42 4.78 -2.49 1.04
CA VAL A 42 5.09 -1.06 1.00
C VAL A 42 6.46 -0.86 0.34
N VAL A 43 6.51 -0.09 -0.74
CA VAL A 43 7.74 0.24 -1.48
C VAL A 43 7.95 1.73 -1.58
N ASP A 44 9.20 2.20 -1.46
CA ASP A 44 9.51 3.62 -1.66
C ASP A 44 9.43 3.98 -3.15
N ALA A 45 8.60 4.97 -3.49
CA ALA A 45 8.32 5.38 -4.87
C ALA A 45 9.52 6.01 -5.59
N LYS A 46 10.58 6.38 -4.86
CA LYS A 46 11.81 6.97 -5.40
C LYS A 46 12.85 5.92 -5.84
N THR A 47 12.80 4.73 -5.26
CA THR A 47 13.78 3.66 -5.47
C THR A 47 13.15 2.38 -6.00
N GLY A 48 11.82 2.37 -6.16
CA GLY A 48 11.07 1.28 -6.78
C GLY A 48 11.27 1.20 -8.28
#